data_AF-A0A941N5L1-F1
#
_entry.id   AF-A0A941N5L1-F1
#
_cell.length_a   1.000
_cell.length_b   1.000
_cell.length_c   1.000
_cell.angle_alpha   90.00
_cell.angle_beta   90.00
_cell.angle_gamma   90.00
#
_symmetry.space_group_name_H-M   'P 1'
#
loop_
_entity.id
_entity.type
_entity.pdbx_description
1 polymer ?
#
loop_
_entity_poly.entity_id
_entity_poly.type
_entity_poly.pdbx_seq_one_letter_code
_entity_poly.pdbx_strand_id
1 'polypeptide(L)'
;MRHLLLILVMLGGISRLVADEPADISKSNAQVSALPAPVKSYLKQGWLVQETDSFRVFCAPQLPEAPRLPATCEALRRQLLDTWSVGEPLAWQPRCDIVVHSTVAGYSRELGLESRQSSGCATIELSGKQVKKRRVDLRADAADWLTTALPHELTHVVLADQFASQQIPRWVDEGIAILAEPASRQAQRRQALQRALTHVPRLTAQDLMALRDYPTGARRDLFYGESAALVAWLVERDSPARFLEFVQASQTQGWQRALTDIYHIESTAELDRLWQKRGVGTKLTVELYARRIANITSGLQLD
;
A
#
# COMPACT_ATOMS: atom_id res chain seq x y z
N MET A 1 -23.73 -14.76 -8.21
CA MET A 1 -22.66 -15.26 -7.33
C MET A 1 -21.97 -14.05 -6.71
N ARG A 2 -21.97 -13.92 -5.38
CA ARG A 2 -21.24 -12.86 -4.66
C ARG A 2 -19.77 -13.30 -4.58
N HIS A 3 -18.87 -12.65 -5.31
CA HIS A 3 -17.44 -12.85 -5.10
C HIS A 3 -17.00 -11.94 -3.95
N LEU A 4 -16.91 -12.52 -2.74
CA LEU A 4 -16.30 -11.84 -1.60
C LEU A 4 -14.78 -11.88 -1.83
N LEU A 5 -14.19 -10.76 -2.26
CA LEU A 5 -12.75 -10.66 -2.40
C LEU A 5 -12.15 -10.20 -1.08
N LEU A 6 -11.87 -11.15 -0.19
CA LEU A 6 -11.13 -10.87 1.04
C LEU A 6 -9.64 -10.69 0.66
N ILE A 7 -9.16 -9.45 0.59
CA ILE A 7 -7.73 -9.15 0.43
C ILE A 7 -7.13 -9.05 1.83
N LEU A 8 -6.86 -10.20 2.46
CA LEU A 8 -6.19 -10.24 3.77
C LEU A 8 -4.67 -10.11 3.54
N VAL A 9 -4.15 -8.89 3.53
CA VAL A 9 -2.71 -8.63 3.46
C VAL A 9 -2.14 -8.60 4.87
N MET A 10 -1.12 -9.43 5.09
CA MET A 10 -0.65 -9.78 6.43
C MET A 10 0.81 -9.38 6.60
N LEU A 11 1.05 -8.27 7.31
CA LEU A 11 2.39 -7.74 7.56
C LEU A 11 2.83 -7.98 9.01
N GLY A 12 3.64 -9.03 9.22
CA GLY A 12 4.28 -9.33 10.50
C GLY A 12 5.74 -8.86 10.59
N GLY A 13 6.16 -8.38 11.76
CA GLY A 13 7.57 -8.18 12.10
C GLY A 13 7.76 -7.44 13.43
N ILE A 14 8.40 -8.08 14.41
CA ILE A 14 8.73 -7.52 15.74
C ILE A 14 10.26 -7.47 15.91
N SER A 15 10.83 -6.29 16.22
CA SER A 15 11.75 -6.07 17.37
C SER A 15 12.69 -4.85 17.24
N ARG A 16 12.73 -4.10 18.36
CA ARG A 16 13.74 -3.21 18.99
C ARG A 16 14.54 -2.21 18.13
N LEU A 17 14.29 -0.93 18.44
CA LEU A 17 14.99 0.28 17.97
C LEU A 17 16.37 0.44 18.64
N VAL A 18 17.35 0.86 17.86
CA VAL A 18 18.53 1.61 18.32
C VAL A 18 18.37 3.01 17.76
N ALA A 19 18.44 4.02 18.62
CA ALA A 19 18.29 5.43 18.27
C ALA A 19 19.64 5.99 17.77
N ASP A 20 19.60 6.80 16.72
CA ASP A 20 20.68 7.69 16.32
C ASP A 20 20.15 9.13 16.25
N GLU A 21 21.01 10.08 16.63
CA GLU A 21 20.75 11.52 16.83
C GLU A 21 20.37 12.30 15.55
N PRO A 22 19.68 13.46 15.68
CA PRO A 22 19.18 14.21 14.54
C PRO A 22 20.24 15.17 13.95
N ALA A 23 20.31 15.20 12.62
CA ALA A 23 21.03 16.23 11.88
C ALA A 23 20.10 17.44 11.60
N ASP A 24 20.62 18.62 11.92
CA ASP A 24 20.05 19.95 11.74
C ASP A 24 19.71 20.27 10.27
N ILE A 25 18.45 20.59 9.98
CA ILE A 25 18.05 21.22 8.71
C ILE A 25 17.08 22.35 9.01
N SER A 26 17.57 23.56 8.76
CA SER A 26 16.88 24.82 8.92
C SER A 26 15.77 25.04 7.87
N LYS A 27 14.59 25.36 8.40
CA LYS A 27 13.51 26.24 7.87
C LYS A 27 13.18 26.17 6.37
N SER A 28 12.20 25.33 6.04
CA SER A 28 11.32 25.52 4.88
C SER A 28 9.93 25.97 5.37
N ASN A 29 9.62 27.25 5.16
CA ASN A 29 8.35 27.87 5.55
C ASN A 29 7.29 27.57 4.47
N ALA A 30 6.77 26.34 4.46
CA ALA A 30 5.61 25.98 3.63
C ALA A 30 4.33 26.32 4.42
N GLN A 31 3.50 27.21 3.87
CA GLN A 31 2.19 27.53 4.43
C GLN A 31 1.34 26.25 4.51
N VAL A 32 1.08 25.79 5.73
CA VAL A 32 0.22 24.65 6.02
C VAL A 32 -1.21 25.05 5.69
N SER A 33 -1.71 24.65 4.53
CA SER A 33 -3.15 24.65 4.25
C SER A 33 -3.82 23.82 5.33
N ALA A 34 -4.78 24.41 6.06
CA ALA A 34 -5.55 23.69 7.06
C ALA A 34 -6.15 22.42 6.43
N LEU A 35 -5.91 21.29 7.09
CA LEU A 35 -6.46 20.00 6.71
C LEU A 35 -8.00 20.04 6.79
N PRO A 36 -8.73 19.42 5.83
CA PRO A 36 -10.19 19.51 5.80
C PRO A 36 -10.80 18.87 7.05
N ALA A 37 -11.61 19.64 7.77
CA ALA A 37 -12.31 19.19 8.96
C ALA A 37 -13.38 18.14 8.60
N PRO A 38 -13.73 17.21 9.53
CA PRO A 38 -14.85 16.30 9.31
C PRO A 38 -16.16 17.08 9.14
N VAL A 39 -16.97 16.67 8.17
CA VAL A 39 -18.30 17.23 7.89
C VAL A 39 -19.29 16.85 9.00
N LYS A 40 -19.06 15.71 9.66
CA LYS A 40 -19.89 15.24 10.77
C LYS A 40 -19.04 14.47 11.79
N SER A 41 -19.30 14.69 13.07
CA SER A 41 -18.66 13.96 14.18
C SER A 41 -19.71 13.56 15.22
N TYR A 42 -19.72 12.31 15.67
CA TYR A 42 -20.70 11.80 16.64
C TYR A 42 -20.20 10.54 17.35
N LEU A 43 -20.78 10.23 18.51
CA LEU A 43 -20.54 8.96 19.20
C LEU A 43 -21.54 7.90 18.74
N LYS A 44 -21.07 6.67 18.50
CA LYS A 44 -21.91 5.52 18.16
C LYS A 44 -21.35 4.25 18.80
N GLN A 45 -22.10 3.66 19.73
CA GLN A 45 -21.73 2.40 20.39
C GLN A 45 -20.30 2.41 20.98
N GLY A 46 -19.90 3.51 21.62
CA GLY A 46 -18.57 3.68 22.21
C GLY A 46 -17.47 4.13 21.24
N TRP A 47 -17.76 4.18 19.93
CA TRP A 47 -16.86 4.73 18.92
C TRP A 47 -17.07 6.23 18.75
N LEU A 48 -15.99 6.98 18.60
CA LEU A 48 -16.02 8.26 17.92
C LEU A 48 -16.05 7.98 16.42
N VAL A 49 -17.08 8.52 15.76
CA VAL A 49 -17.29 8.41 14.32
C VAL A 49 -17.16 9.79 13.69
N GLN A 50 -16.27 9.92 12.72
CA GLN A 50 -16.03 11.16 11.99
C GLN A 50 -16.16 10.90 10.48
N GLU A 51 -16.95 11.73 9.80
CA GLU A 51 -17.22 11.58 8.37
C GLU A 51 -16.63 12.73 7.56
N THR A 52 -16.02 12.40 6.43
CA THR A 52 -15.58 13.33 5.39
C THR A 52 -16.31 13.00 4.09
N ASP A 53 -15.89 13.60 2.97
CA ASP A 53 -16.45 13.26 1.66
C ASP A 53 -16.15 11.81 1.29
N SER A 54 -14.92 11.35 1.53
CA SER A 54 -14.43 10.04 1.11
C SER A 54 -14.47 8.96 2.22
N PHE A 55 -14.52 9.33 3.50
CA PHE A 55 -14.29 8.41 4.63
C PHE A 55 -15.35 8.46 5.72
N ARG A 56 -15.50 7.34 6.43
CA ARG A 56 -16.10 7.25 7.76
C ARG A 56 -15.08 6.62 8.70
N VAL A 57 -14.56 7.39 9.63
CA VAL A 57 -13.50 6.97 10.55
C VAL A 57 -14.12 6.60 11.89
N PHE A 58 -13.85 5.38 12.36
CA PHE A 58 -14.24 4.83 13.64
C PHE A 58 -13.00 4.65 14.50
N CYS A 59 -12.92 5.36 15.63
CA CYS A 59 -11.82 5.22 16.58
C CYS A 59 -12.32 5.36 18.03
N ALA A 60 -11.46 5.03 18.99
CA ALA A 60 -11.74 5.32 20.38
C ALA A 60 -11.70 6.85 20.61
N PRO A 61 -12.64 7.45 21.35
CA PRO A 61 -12.67 8.90 21.59
C PRO A 61 -11.36 9.46 22.20
N GLN A 62 -10.64 8.64 22.96
CA GLN A 62 -9.38 8.98 23.61
C GLN A 62 -8.12 8.68 22.78
N LEU A 63 -8.28 8.19 21.54
CA LEU A 63 -7.13 7.97 20.65
C LEU A 63 -6.47 9.33 20.35
N PRO A 64 -5.17 9.54 20.64
CA PRO A 64 -4.51 10.84 20.44
C PRO A 64 -4.66 11.38 19.01
N GLU A 65 -4.66 10.49 18.02
CA GLU A 65 -4.73 10.84 16.60
C GLU A 65 -6.15 11.12 16.09
N ALA A 66 -7.18 10.84 16.90
CA ALA A 66 -8.58 10.99 16.49
C ALA A 66 -8.93 12.36 15.87
N PRO A 67 -8.49 13.51 16.42
CA PRO A 67 -8.84 14.81 15.85
C PRO A 67 -8.34 15.02 14.42
N ARG A 68 -7.20 14.42 14.05
CA ARG A 68 -6.53 14.63 12.75
C ARG A 68 -6.73 13.49 11.76
N LEU A 69 -7.11 12.30 12.22
CA LEU A 69 -7.19 11.09 11.41
C LEU A 69 -8.07 11.23 10.16
N PRO A 70 -9.28 11.83 10.19
CA PRO A 70 -10.11 11.96 8.98
C PRO A 70 -9.41 12.75 7.86
N ALA A 71 -8.73 13.83 8.24
CA ALA A 71 -8.04 14.66 7.27
C ALA A 71 -6.73 14.02 6.79
N THR A 72 -6.05 13.24 7.63
CA THR A 72 -4.93 12.37 7.23
C THR A 72 -5.38 11.39 6.14
N CYS A 73 -6.54 10.77 6.29
CA CYS A 73 -7.09 9.85 5.27
C CYS A 73 -7.38 10.58 3.93
N GLU A 74 -7.97 11.78 3.95
CA GLU A 74 -8.23 12.56 2.73
C GLU A 74 -6.94 13.02 2.04
N ALA A 75 -5.95 13.48 2.81
CA ALA A 75 -4.65 13.87 2.26
C ALA A 75 -3.95 12.68 1.61
N LEU A 76 -3.89 11.53 2.31
CA LEU A 76 -3.28 10.32 1.80
C LEU A 76 -4.02 9.79 0.56
N ARG A 77 -5.36 9.81 0.54
CA ARG A 77 -6.15 9.40 -0.63
C ARG A 77 -5.80 10.22 -1.87
N ARG A 78 -5.76 11.56 -1.72
CA ARG A 78 -5.39 12.47 -2.81
C ARG A 78 -3.99 12.17 -3.32
N GLN A 79 -3.01 12.07 -2.42
CA GLN A 79 -1.65 11.71 -2.78
C GLN A 79 -1.56 10.39 -3.55
N LEU A 80 -2.25 9.35 -3.06
CA LEU A 80 -2.23 8.03 -3.68
C LEU A 80 -2.85 8.08 -5.07
N LEU A 81 -3.93 8.83 -5.27
CA LEU A 81 -4.51 9.03 -6.60
C LEU A 81 -3.63 9.88 -7.51
N ASP A 82 -3.04 10.96 -7.01
CA ASP A 82 -2.14 11.82 -7.80
C ASP A 82 -0.94 11.02 -8.32
N THR A 83 -0.51 10.02 -7.57
CA THR A 83 0.59 9.12 -7.96
C THR A 83 0.12 7.95 -8.83
N TRP A 84 -0.97 7.30 -8.42
CA TRP A 84 -1.44 6.04 -8.96
C TRP A 84 -2.84 6.23 -9.54
N SER A 85 -2.98 7.04 -10.58
CA SER A 85 -4.21 7.16 -11.34
C SER A 85 -3.93 7.21 -12.83
N VAL A 86 -4.78 6.53 -13.60
CA VAL A 86 -4.79 6.60 -15.06
C VAL A 86 -6.21 6.89 -15.53
N GLY A 87 -6.35 7.89 -16.39
CA GLY A 87 -7.65 8.30 -16.93
C GLY A 87 -8.46 9.20 -16.01
N GLU A 88 -9.77 9.25 -16.25
CA GLU A 88 -10.68 10.16 -15.54
C GLU A 88 -10.93 9.72 -14.08
N PRO A 89 -11.04 10.67 -13.14
CA PRO A 89 -11.35 10.37 -11.75
C PRO A 89 -12.65 9.58 -11.61
N LEU A 90 -12.54 8.38 -11.02
CA LEU A 90 -13.72 7.58 -10.69
C LEU A 90 -14.47 8.17 -9.49
N ALA A 91 -15.80 8.10 -9.55
CA ALA A 91 -16.63 8.52 -8.42
C ALA A 91 -16.37 7.63 -7.20
N TRP A 92 -15.79 8.20 -6.14
CA TRP A 92 -15.49 7.50 -4.90
C TRP A 92 -16.76 7.26 -4.08
N GLN A 93 -17.52 6.23 -4.45
CA GLN A 93 -18.71 5.80 -3.72
C GLN A 93 -18.78 4.27 -3.64
N PRO A 94 -19.15 3.68 -2.48
CA PRO A 94 -19.39 4.34 -1.18
C PRO A 94 -18.10 4.87 -0.51
N ARG A 95 -18.26 5.62 0.60
CA ARG A 95 -17.15 6.00 1.47
C ARG A 95 -16.36 4.78 1.95
N CYS A 96 -15.08 4.98 2.25
CA CYS A 96 -14.25 3.97 2.90
C CYS A 96 -14.38 4.06 4.42
N ASP A 97 -14.65 2.92 5.06
CA ASP A 97 -14.67 2.82 6.51
C ASP A 97 -13.23 2.62 7.02
N ILE A 98 -12.73 3.53 7.84
CA ILE A 98 -11.44 3.38 8.53
C ILE A 98 -11.75 3.00 9.98
N VAL A 99 -11.37 1.81 10.43
CA VAL A 99 -11.67 1.31 11.77
C VAL A 99 -10.38 1.08 12.54
N VAL A 100 -10.15 1.90 13.57
CA VAL A 100 -8.93 1.84 14.39
C VAL A 100 -9.22 1.12 15.69
N HIS A 101 -8.86 -0.16 15.74
CA HIS A 101 -9.03 -1.02 16.91
C HIS A 101 -7.98 -0.69 17.96
N SER A 102 -8.40 -0.45 19.21
CA SER A 102 -7.49 -0.10 20.31
C SER A 102 -6.54 -1.24 20.70
N THR A 103 -6.90 -2.50 20.41
CA THR A 103 -6.10 -3.67 20.81
C THR A 103 -6.14 -4.77 19.76
N VAL A 104 -5.12 -5.63 19.74
CA VAL A 104 -5.08 -6.88 18.99
C VAL A 104 -6.27 -7.81 19.29
N ALA A 105 -6.80 -7.78 20.51
CA ALA A 105 -7.95 -8.58 20.89
C ALA A 105 -9.25 -8.07 20.22
N GLY A 106 -9.42 -6.75 20.10
CA GLY A 106 -10.53 -6.16 19.34
C GLY A 106 -10.40 -6.44 17.85
N TYR A 107 -9.21 -6.18 17.30
CA TYR A 107 -8.88 -6.40 15.89
C TYR A 107 -9.13 -7.84 15.43
N SER A 108 -8.61 -8.82 16.16
CA SER A 108 -8.76 -10.25 15.82
C SER A 108 -10.15 -10.83 16.11
N ARG A 109 -10.96 -10.18 16.96
CA ARG A 109 -12.36 -10.57 17.15
C ARG A 109 -13.21 -10.26 15.93
N GLU A 110 -12.93 -9.13 15.29
CA GLU A 110 -13.65 -8.68 14.09
C GLU A 110 -13.16 -9.42 12.83
N LEU A 111 -11.85 -9.61 12.69
CA LEU A 111 -11.23 -10.10 11.44
C LEU A 111 -10.80 -11.58 11.48
N GLY A 112 -10.91 -12.24 12.63
CA GLY A 112 -10.45 -13.61 12.84
C GLY A 112 -9.04 -13.71 13.42
N LEU A 113 -8.68 -14.91 13.90
CA LEU A 113 -7.45 -15.12 14.68
C LEU A 113 -6.17 -14.94 13.87
N GLU A 114 -6.21 -15.25 12.57
CA GLU A 114 -5.05 -15.11 11.69
C GLU A 114 -4.56 -13.66 11.66
N SER A 115 -5.48 -12.68 11.67
CA SER A 115 -5.20 -11.25 11.54
C SER A 115 -4.24 -10.69 12.60
N ARG A 116 -4.04 -11.39 13.72
CA ARG A 116 -3.10 -10.98 14.79
C ARG A 116 -1.69 -10.70 14.30
N GLN A 117 -1.30 -11.30 13.18
CA GLN A 117 0.01 -11.13 12.58
C GLN A 117 0.15 -9.83 11.76
N SER A 118 -0.91 -9.05 11.55
CA SER A 118 -0.87 -7.77 10.83
C SER A 118 -1.22 -6.58 11.73
N SER A 119 -0.73 -5.41 11.34
CA SER A 119 -1.09 -4.10 11.92
C SER A 119 -2.24 -3.41 11.17
N GLY A 120 -2.60 -3.92 9.99
CA GLY A 120 -3.65 -3.41 9.13
C GLY A 120 -4.22 -4.50 8.21
N CYS A 121 -5.41 -4.25 7.66
CA CYS A 121 -6.01 -5.03 6.58
C CYS A 121 -7.06 -4.19 5.84
N ALA A 122 -7.07 -4.29 4.51
CA ALA A 122 -8.14 -3.78 3.65
C ALA A 122 -9.18 -4.87 3.32
N THR A 123 -10.47 -4.53 3.37
CA THR A 123 -11.58 -5.37 2.90
C THR A 123 -12.34 -4.62 1.81
N ILE A 124 -12.43 -5.23 0.63
CA ILE A 124 -13.04 -4.63 -0.55
C ILE A 124 -14.04 -5.61 -1.14
N GLU A 125 -15.30 -5.19 -1.27
CA GLU A 125 -16.33 -6.04 -1.88
C GLU A 125 -16.72 -5.47 -3.25
N LEU A 126 -16.50 -6.26 -4.30
CA LEU A 126 -16.89 -5.94 -5.66
C LEU A 126 -18.23 -6.60 -6.01
N SER A 127 -19.09 -5.87 -6.72
CA SER A 127 -20.29 -6.42 -7.35
C SER A 127 -20.30 -6.01 -8.82
N GLY A 128 -19.97 -6.94 -9.70
CA GLY A 128 -19.67 -6.61 -11.10
C GLY A 128 -18.41 -5.74 -11.16
N LYS A 129 -18.47 -4.62 -11.90
CA LYS A 129 -17.36 -3.67 -12.04
C LYS A 129 -17.42 -2.50 -11.05
N GLN A 130 -18.16 -2.64 -9.94
CA GLN A 130 -18.35 -1.56 -8.97
C GLN A 130 -18.01 -2.02 -7.56
N VAL A 131 -17.23 -1.19 -6.86
CA VAL A 131 -16.96 -1.36 -5.44
C VAL A 131 -18.23 -1.06 -4.63
N LYS A 132 -18.64 -2.01 -3.79
CA LYS A 132 -19.81 -1.91 -2.89
C LYS A 132 -19.43 -1.72 -1.43
N LYS A 133 -18.18 -2.01 -1.07
CA LYS A 133 -17.63 -1.78 0.26
C LYS A 133 -16.14 -1.52 0.16
N ARG A 134 -15.68 -0.52 0.91
CA ARG A 134 -14.27 -0.20 1.15
C ARG A 134 -14.11 -0.13 2.66
N ARG A 135 -13.21 -0.91 3.23
CA ARG A 135 -12.91 -0.86 4.66
C ARG A 135 -11.44 -1.09 4.89
N VAL A 136 -10.85 -0.34 5.81
CA VAL A 136 -9.49 -0.54 6.32
C VAL A 136 -9.61 -0.67 7.83
N ASP A 137 -9.15 -1.79 8.37
CA ASP A 137 -9.05 -2.02 9.80
C ASP A 137 -7.59 -1.90 10.23
N LEU A 138 -7.32 -1.13 11.27
CA LEU A 138 -5.98 -0.81 11.78
C LEU A 138 -5.88 -1.13 13.27
N ARG A 139 -4.65 -1.34 13.74
CA ARG A 139 -4.38 -1.69 15.13
C ARG A 139 -3.60 -0.58 15.84
N ALA A 140 -4.25 0.17 16.71
CA ALA A 140 -3.65 1.33 17.38
C ALA A 140 -2.46 0.98 18.30
N ASP A 141 -2.38 -0.28 18.75
CA ASP A 141 -1.29 -0.78 19.59
C ASP A 141 0.00 -1.12 18.80
N ALA A 142 -0.03 -1.05 17.46
CA ALA A 142 1.15 -1.23 16.62
C ALA A 142 1.83 0.12 16.37
N ALA A 143 3.10 0.26 16.73
CA ALA A 143 3.80 1.56 16.74
C ALA A 143 3.76 2.34 15.42
N ASP A 144 3.65 1.65 14.28
CA ASP A 144 3.69 2.21 12.93
C ASP A 144 2.35 2.10 12.19
N TRP A 145 1.23 1.87 12.89
CA TRP A 145 -0.08 1.67 12.26
C TRP A 145 -0.48 2.83 11.35
N LEU A 146 -0.17 4.06 11.76
CA LEU A 146 -0.58 5.25 11.03
C LEU A 146 0.37 5.61 9.90
N THR A 147 1.66 5.36 10.07
CA THR A 147 2.70 5.74 9.11
C THR A 147 3.02 4.63 8.12
N THR A 148 2.76 3.38 8.47
CA THR A 148 3.02 2.20 7.63
C THR A 148 1.73 1.50 7.22
N ALA A 149 0.92 1.06 8.18
CA ALA A 149 -0.25 0.23 7.85
C ALA A 149 -1.33 1.02 7.11
N LEU A 150 -1.67 2.24 7.54
CA LEU A 150 -2.68 3.05 6.86
C LEU A 150 -2.29 3.36 5.38
N PRO A 151 -1.07 3.85 5.07
CA PRO A 151 -0.63 4.03 3.68
C PRO A 151 -0.68 2.73 2.85
N HIS A 152 -0.23 1.63 3.43
CA HIS A 152 -0.25 0.32 2.76
C HIS A 152 -1.68 -0.12 2.44
N GLU A 153 -2.56 -0.17 3.43
CA GLU A 153 -3.93 -0.66 3.24
C GLU A 153 -4.79 0.28 2.39
N LEU A 154 -4.62 1.60 2.52
CA LEU A 154 -5.37 2.54 1.70
C LEU A 154 -4.94 2.49 0.23
N THR A 155 -3.70 2.06 -0.06
CA THR A 155 -3.23 1.83 -1.42
C THR A 155 -4.07 0.74 -2.11
N HIS A 156 -4.32 -0.39 -1.45
CA HIS A 156 -5.19 -1.44 -1.99
C HIS A 156 -6.59 -0.91 -2.33
N VAL A 157 -7.15 -0.06 -1.45
CA VAL A 157 -8.47 0.53 -1.67
C VAL A 157 -8.49 1.47 -2.88
N VAL A 158 -7.46 2.30 -3.04
CA VAL A 158 -7.35 3.22 -4.19
C VAL A 158 -7.13 2.47 -5.51
N LEU A 159 -6.35 1.39 -5.50
CA LEU A 159 -6.12 0.56 -6.68
C LEU A 159 -7.38 -0.22 -7.09
N ALA A 160 -8.18 -0.69 -6.13
CA ALA A 160 -9.37 -1.48 -6.44
C ALA A 160 -10.40 -0.74 -7.30
N ASP A 161 -10.49 0.58 -7.21
CA ASP A 161 -11.36 1.38 -8.08
C ASP A 161 -10.91 1.32 -9.54
N GLN A 162 -9.61 1.43 -9.78
CA GLN A 162 -9.02 1.42 -11.12
C GLN A 162 -9.04 0.04 -11.77
N PHE A 163 -9.00 -1.01 -10.94
CA PHE A 163 -8.99 -2.40 -11.36
C PHE A 163 -10.32 -3.12 -11.04
N ALA A 164 -11.43 -2.38 -10.95
CA ALA A 164 -12.73 -2.96 -10.59
C ALA A 164 -13.27 -3.93 -11.66
N SER A 165 -12.81 -3.83 -12.91
CA SER A 165 -13.20 -4.73 -14.01
C SER A 165 -12.46 -6.06 -14.01
N GLN A 166 -11.23 -6.08 -13.51
CA GLN A 166 -10.36 -7.25 -13.44
C GLN A 166 -9.37 -7.08 -12.30
N GLN A 167 -9.39 -8.04 -11.38
CA GLN A 167 -8.55 -8.00 -10.18
C GLN A 167 -7.09 -7.71 -10.53
N ILE A 168 -6.53 -6.71 -9.86
CA ILE A 168 -5.12 -6.34 -9.97
C ILE A 168 -4.23 -7.54 -9.63
N PRO A 169 -3.16 -7.81 -10.40
CA PRO A 169 -2.23 -8.87 -10.09
C PRO A 169 -1.57 -8.66 -8.73
N ARG A 170 -1.40 -9.73 -7.94
CA ARG A 170 -0.95 -9.62 -6.54
C ARG A 170 0.41 -8.95 -6.38
N TRP A 171 1.35 -9.23 -7.27
CA TRP A 171 2.68 -8.61 -7.22
C TRP A 171 2.62 -7.09 -7.45
N VAL A 172 1.65 -6.61 -8.25
CA VAL A 172 1.44 -5.18 -8.48
C VAL A 172 0.83 -4.56 -7.24
N ASP A 173 -0.26 -5.14 -6.74
CA ASP A 173 -1.00 -4.67 -5.57
C ASP A 173 -0.08 -4.47 -4.36
N GLU A 174 0.69 -5.51 -4.03
CA GLU A 174 1.66 -5.49 -2.93
C GLU A 174 2.87 -4.62 -3.21
N GLY A 175 3.38 -4.65 -4.44
CA GLY A 175 4.55 -3.85 -4.80
C GLY A 175 4.26 -2.36 -4.64
N ILE A 176 3.10 -1.89 -5.12
CA ILE A 176 2.67 -0.50 -4.95
C ILE A 176 2.41 -0.19 -3.46
N ALA A 177 1.72 -1.08 -2.73
CA ALA A 177 1.44 -0.88 -1.31
C ALA A 177 2.71 -0.81 -0.44
N ILE A 178 3.75 -1.60 -0.76
CA ILE A 178 5.06 -1.52 -0.10
C ILE A 178 5.78 -0.21 -0.45
N LEU A 179 5.67 0.28 -1.69
CA LEU A 179 6.24 1.59 -2.04
C LEU A 179 5.54 2.76 -1.34
N ALA A 180 4.29 2.55 -0.87
CA ALA A 180 3.57 3.48 -0.01
C ALA A 180 4.06 3.49 1.45
N GLU A 181 4.79 2.47 1.89
CA GLU A 181 5.34 2.39 3.25
C GLU A 181 6.51 3.40 3.46
N PRO A 182 6.85 3.78 4.70
CA PRO A 182 8.02 4.60 4.98
C PRO A 182 9.33 3.95 4.54
N ALA A 183 10.34 4.76 4.23
CA ALA A 183 11.64 4.28 3.75
C ALA A 183 12.31 3.26 4.72
N SER A 184 12.12 3.43 6.03
CA SER A 184 12.60 2.51 7.06
C SER A 184 11.95 1.14 6.96
N ARG A 185 10.63 1.08 6.73
CA ARG A 185 9.90 -0.17 6.54
C ARG A 185 10.31 -0.84 5.22
N GLN A 186 10.41 -0.08 4.13
CA GLN A 186 10.91 -0.60 2.86
C GLN A 186 12.34 -1.17 2.98
N ALA A 187 13.20 -0.56 3.82
CA ALA A 187 14.52 -1.10 4.12
C ALA A 187 14.44 -2.45 4.87
N GLN A 188 13.51 -2.59 5.81
CA GLN A 188 13.25 -3.88 6.48
C GLN A 188 12.76 -4.94 5.48
N ARG A 189 11.89 -4.59 4.51
CA ARG A 189 11.47 -5.50 3.42
C ARG A 189 12.65 -5.97 2.58
N ARG A 190 13.54 -5.05 2.20
CA ARG A 190 14.77 -5.39 1.44
C ARG A 190 15.68 -6.32 2.24
N GLN A 191 15.83 -6.10 3.54
CA GLN A 191 16.63 -6.99 4.39
C GLN A 191 15.99 -8.38 4.52
N ALA A 192 14.66 -8.46 4.62
CA ALA A 192 13.94 -9.74 4.62
C ALA A 192 14.12 -10.49 3.30
N LEU A 193 14.01 -9.80 2.16
CA LEU A 193 14.31 -10.34 0.83
C LEU A 193 15.74 -10.88 0.76
N GLN A 194 16.74 -10.11 1.19
CA GLN A 194 18.13 -10.54 1.19
C GLN A 194 18.35 -11.82 2.02
N ARG A 195 17.70 -11.91 3.20
CA ARG A 195 17.73 -13.14 4.01
C ARG A 195 16.99 -14.30 3.34
N ALA A 196 15.87 -14.06 2.68
CA ALA A 196 15.14 -15.12 2.00
C ALA A 196 15.95 -15.71 0.83
N LEU A 197 16.68 -14.86 0.10
CA LEU A 197 17.55 -15.26 -1.01
C LEU A 197 18.75 -16.14 -0.59
N THR A 198 19.10 -16.19 0.70
CA THR A 198 20.15 -17.12 1.18
C THR A 198 19.66 -18.57 1.32
N HIS A 199 18.35 -18.79 1.27
CA HIS A 199 17.74 -20.09 1.57
C HIS A 199 16.74 -20.56 0.52
N VAL A 200 16.21 -19.65 -0.29
CA VAL A 200 15.19 -19.94 -1.31
C VAL A 200 15.61 -19.30 -2.64
N PRO A 201 15.52 -20.01 -3.78
CA PRO A 201 15.82 -19.41 -5.07
C PRO A 201 14.86 -18.27 -5.37
N ARG A 202 15.40 -17.25 -6.05
CA ARG A 202 14.67 -16.10 -6.56
C ARG A 202 13.50 -16.52 -7.47
N LEU A 203 12.39 -15.78 -7.45
CA LEU A 203 11.34 -15.92 -8.47
C LEU A 203 11.82 -15.30 -9.80
N THR A 204 11.54 -16.00 -10.90
CA THR A 204 11.63 -15.33 -12.21
C THR A 204 10.53 -14.29 -12.33
N ALA A 205 10.71 -13.28 -13.18
CA ALA A 205 9.68 -12.28 -13.47
C ALA A 205 8.40 -12.95 -13.97
N GLN A 206 8.52 -14.03 -14.75
CA GLN A 206 7.38 -14.82 -15.18
C GLN A 206 6.65 -15.48 -13.99
N ASP A 207 7.38 -16.13 -13.09
CA ASP A 207 6.78 -16.79 -11.92
C ASP A 207 6.13 -15.78 -10.98
N LEU A 208 6.83 -14.68 -10.70
CA LEU A 208 6.32 -13.59 -9.85
C LEU A 208 5.02 -13.00 -10.43
N MET A 209 5.01 -12.68 -11.73
CA MET A 209 3.84 -12.10 -12.39
C MET A 209 2.67 -13.08 -12.56
N ALA A 210 2.93 -14.39 -12.49
CA ALA A 210 1.93 -15.44 -12.59
C ALA A 210 1.29 -15.84 -11.25
N LEU A 211 1.86 -15.44 -10.11
CA LEU A 211 1.34 -15.78 -8.79
C LEU A 211 -0.07 -15.19 -8.56
N ARG A 212 -1.02 -16.07 -8.25
CA ARG A 212 -2.42 -15.72 -7.94
C ARG A 212 -2.72 -15.76 -6.44
N ASP A 213 -2.05 -16.65 -5.73
CA ASP A 213 -2.20 -16.86 -4.29
C ASP A 213 -0.98 -16.36 -3.53
N TYR A 214 -1.19 -15.94 -2.28
CA TYR A 214 -0.12 -15.49 -1.42
C TYR A 214 0.74 -16.66 -0.94
N PRO A 215 2.06 -16.64 -1.17
CA PRO A 215 2.95 -17.65 -0.60
C PRO A 215 3.07 -17.52 0.92
N THR A 216 3.59 -18.58 1.53
CA THR A 216 3.83 -18.69 2.97
C THR A 216 5.32 -18.83 3.29
N GLY A 217 5.69 -18.61 4.55
CA GLY A 217 7.08 -18.75 5.02
C GLY A 217 8.06 -17.84 4.27
N ALA A 218 9.30 -18.32 4.05
CA ALA A 218 10.34 -17.53 3.37
C ALA A 218 9.98 -17.14 1.92
N ARG A 219 9.11 -17.89 1.24
CA ARG A 219 8.60 -17.50 -0.09
C ARG A 219 7.70 -16.27 -0.04
N ARG A 220 7.07 -15.99 1.10
CA ARG A 220 6.30 -14.75 1.33
C ARG A 220 7.21 -13.52 1.31
N ASP A 221 8.34 -13.59 2.00
CA ASP A 221 9.31 -12.49 2.03
C ASP A 221 9.94 -12.25 0.65
N LEU A 222 10.23 -13.32 -0.10
CA LEU A 222 10.62 -13.21 -1.51
C LEU A 222 9.53 -12.49 -2.30
N PHE A 223 8.29 -12.98 -2.27
CA PHE A 223 7.19 -12.41 -3.04
C PHE A 223 7.01 -10.91 -2.77
N TYR A 224 6.94 -10.49 -1.51
CA TYR A 224 6.79 -9.07 -1.17
C TYR A 224 8.00 -8.23 -1.60
N GLY A 225 9.21 -8.69 -1.29
CA GLY A 225 10.42 -7.95 -1.62
C GLY A 225 10.65 -7.83 -3.12
N GLU A 226 10.44 -8.90 -3.87
CA GLU A 226 10.59 -8.96 -5.32
C GLU A 226 9.49 -8.16 -6.04
N SER A 227 8.26 -8.21 -5.52
CA SER A 227 7.15 -7.37 -6.00
C SER A 227 7.52 -5.88 -5.90
N ALA A 228 7.91 -5.43 -4.71
CA ALA A 228 8.30 -4.03 -4.49
C ALA A 228 9.50 -3.63 -5.36
N ALA A 229 10.50 -4.49 -5.49
CA ALA A 229 11.69 -4.23 -6.30
C ALA A 229 11.37 -4.15 -7.81
N LEU A 230 10.51 -5.03 -8.34
CA LEU A 230 10.12 -5.02 -9.74
C LEU A 230 9.21 -3.83 -10.08
N VAL A 231 8.23 -3.52 -9.22
CA VAL A 231 7.38 -2.33 -9.38
C VAL A 231 8.24 -1.07 -9.39
N ALA A 232 9.12 -0.89 -8.40
CA ALA A 232 10.04 0.25 -8.36
C ALA A 232 10.85 0.35 -9.65
N TRP A 233 11.41 -0.76 -10.12
CA TRP A 233 12.22 -0.80 -11.33
C TRP A 233 11.46 -0.33 -12.57
N LEU A 234 10.24 -0.82 -12.77
CA LEU A 234 9.41 -0.47 -13.93
C LEU A 234 8.90 0.98 -13.86
N VAL A 235 8.59 1.46 -12.67
CA VAL A 235 8.18 2.86 -12.44
C VAL A 235 9.33 3.82 -12.72
N GLU A 236 10.55 3.48 -12.30
CA GLU A 236 11.73 4.34 -12.49
C GLU A 236 12.22 4.37 -13.94
N ARG A 237 11.92 3.34 -14.73
CA ARG A 237 12.19 3.36 -16.17
C ARG A 237 11.36 4.39 -16.92
N ASP A 238 10.22 4.78 -16.36
CA ASP A 238 9.32 5.73 -16.98
C ASP A 238 8.55 6.54 -15.92
N SER A 239 7.39 6.06 -15.48
CA SER A 239 6.51 6.75 -14.54
C SER A 239 5.45 5.81 -13.94
N PRO A 240 4.78 6.18 -12.83
CA PRO A 240 3.64 5.43 -12.29
C PRO A 240 2.49 5.24 -13.28
N ALA A 241 2.16 6.31 -14.01
CA ALA A 241 1.07 6.29 -14.98
C ALA A 241 1.36 5.24 -16.07
N ARG A 242 2.57 5.25 -16.63
CA ARG A 242 3.02 4.25 -17.61
C ARG A 242 3.09 2.84 -17.03
N PHE A 243 3.47 2.69 -15.78
CA PHE A 243 3.41 1.40 -15.10
C PHE A 243 1.98 0.86 -14.98
N LEU A 244 1.02 1.70 -14.59
CA LEU A 244 -0.38 1.28 -14.51
C LEU A 244 -0.99 1.01 -15.89
N GLU A 245 -0.65 1.80 -16.91
CA GLU A 245 -0.98 1.51 -18.32
C GLU A 245 -0.45 0.12 -18.73
N PHE A 246 0.78 -0.22 -18.32
CA PHE A 246 1.36 -1.54 -18.55
C PHE A 246 0.56 -2.65 -17.87
N VAL A 247 0.17 -2.46 -16.61
CA VAL A 247 -0.64 -3.46 -15.90
C VAL A 247 -2.00 -3.64 -16.58
N GLN A 248 -2.67 -2.55 -16.95
CA GLN A 248 -3.96 -2.60 -17.67
C GLN A 248 -3.84 -3.29 -19.04
N ALA A 249 -2.83 -2.91 -19.83
CA ALA A 249 -2.57 -3.55 -21.12
C ALA A 249 -2.26 -5.04 -20.94
N SER A 250 -1.46 -5.41 -19.94
CA SER A 250 -1.11 -6.82 -19.69
C SER A 250 -2.33 -7.69 -19.40
N GLN A 251 -3.36 -7.13 -18.76
CA GLN A 251 -4.61 -7.81 -18.45
C GLN A 251 -5.46 -8.08 -19.71
N THR A 252 -5.34 -7.24 -20.75
CA THR A 252 -6.10 -7.40 -22.00
C THR A 252 -5.35 -8.17 -23.08
N GLN A 253 -4.03 -7.95 -23.21
CA GLN A 253 -3.24 -8.48 -24.34
C GLN A 253 -2.07 -9.38 -23.92
N GLY A 254 -1.91 -9.63 -22.61
CA GLY A 254 -0.86 -10.47 -22.06
C GLY A 254 0.44 -9.71 -21.74
N TRP A 255 1.21 -10.26 -20.81
CA TRP A 255 2.44 -9.65 -20.27
C TRP A 255 3.48 -9.32 -21.32
N GLN A 256 3.78 -10.25 -22.22
CA GLN A 256 4.84 -10.06 -23.22
C GLN A 256 4.53 -8.90 -24.16
N ARG A 257 3.33 -8.88 -24.74
CA ARG A 257 2.96 -7.80 -25.67
C ARG A 257 2.93 -6.44 -24.97
N ALA A 258 2.39 -6.37 -23.75
CA ALA A 258 2.40 -5.14 -22.96
C ALA A 258 3.84 -4.67 -22.62
N LEU A 259 4.76 -5.59 -22.34
CA LEU A 259 6.18 -5.26 -22.13
C LEU A 259 6.82 -4.69 -23.40
N THR A 260 6.58 -5.30 -24.56
CA THR A 260 7.10 -4.82 -25.84
C THR A 260 6.56 -3.43 -26.17
N ASP A 261 5.25 -3.24 -26.04
CA ASP A 261 4.57 -2.01 -26.45
C ASP A 261 4.94 -0.80 -25.57
N ILE A 262 5.15 -1.01 -24.26
CA ILE A 262 5.32 0.10 -23.30
C ILE A 262 6.77 0.28 -22.86
N TYR A 263 7.51 -0.81 -22.66
CA TYR A 263 8.87 -0.75 -22.14
C TYR A 263 9.94 -1.15 -23.16
N HIS A 264 9.53 -1.54 -24.38
CA HIS A 264 10.41 -2.09 -25.42
C HIS A 264 11.23 -3.28 -24.89
N ILE A 265 10.57 -4.16 -24.15
CA ILE A 265 11.14 -5.40 -23.61
C ILE A 265 10.44 -6.57 -24.30
N GLU A 266 11.18 -7.37 -25.07
CA GLU A 266 10.63 -8.34 -26.03
C GLU A 266 10.03 -9.58 -25.36
N SER A 267 10.38 -9.85 -24.11
CA SER A 267 9.91 -11.03 -23.38
C SER A 267 10.03 -10.89 -21.86
N THR A 268 9.29 -11.73 -21.14
CA THR A 268 9.45 -11.88 -19.68
C THR A 268 10.84 -12.39 -19.30
N ALA A 269 11.50 -13.18 -20.15
CA ALA A 269 12.88 -13.63 -19.95
C ALA A 269 13.89 -12.48 -20.12
N GLU A 270 13.64 -11.56 -21.06
CA GLU A 270 14.44 -10.35 -21.17
C GLU A 270 14.22 -9.40 -19.99
N LEU A 271 12.97 -9.19 -19.58
CA LEU A 271 12.64 -8.46 -18.35
C LEU A 271 13.46 -9.00 -17.17
N ASP A 272 13.44 -10.32 -17.00
CA ASP A 272 14.17 -11.01 -15.95
C ASP A 272 15.67 -10.71 -15.98
N ARG A 273 16.29 -10.82 -17.16
CA ARG A 273 17.71 -10.55 -17.38
C ARG A 273 18.08 -9.10 -17.12
N LEU A 274 17.26 -8.15 -17.58
CA LEU A 274 17.48 -6.71 -17.41
C LEU A 274 17.34 -6.31 -15.93
N TRP A 275 16.33 -6.83 -15.25
CA TRP A 275 16.11 -6.60 -13.83
C TRP A 275 17.26 -7.18 -12.99
N GLN A 276 17.71 -8.40 -13.28
CA GLN A 276 18.86 -9.02 -12.61
C GLN A 276 20.15 -8.21 -12.75
N LYS A 277 20.46 -7.68 -13.95
CA LYS A 277 21.69 -6.90 -14.20
C LYS A 277 21.81 -5.66 -13.30
N ARG A 278 20.69 -5.10 -12.85
CA ARG A 278 20.69 -3.94 -11.94
C ARG A 278 21.03 -4.32 -10.49
N GLY A 279 20.92 -5.59 -10.13
CA GLY A 279 21.01 -6.07 -8.75
C GLY A 279 19.66 -5.92 -8.03
N VAL A 280 19.01 -7.05 -7.76
CA VAL A 280 17.82 -7.12 -6.90
C VAL A 280 18.23 -6.67 -5.50
N GLY A 281 17.81 -5.45 -5.10
CA GLY A 281 18.15 -4.86 -3.81
C GLY A 281 19.10 -3.65 -3.82
N THR A 282 19.32 -2.99 -4.96
CA THR A 282 20.13 -1.76 -4.99
C THR A 282 19.43 -0.58 -4.31
N LYS A 283 20.22 0.17 -3.51
CA LYS A 283 19.79 1.21 -2.55
C LYS A 283 19.18 2.46 -3.20
N LEU A 284 19.55 2.75 -4.45
CA LEU A 284 19.59 4.11 -4.98
C LEU A 284 18.27 4.69 -5.48
N THR A 285 17.24 3.87 -5.69
CA THR A 285 16.11 4.31 -6.52
C THR A 285 14.76 4.17 -5.83
N VAL A 286 14.62 3.15 -4.98
CA VAL A 286 13.54 3.07 -3.98
C VAL A 286 13.61 4.24 -2.99
N GLU A 287 14.80 4.74 -2.64
CA GLU A 287 14.92 5.94 -1.80
C GLU A 287 14.38 7.21 -2.47
N LEU A 288 14.39 7.31 -3.81
CA LEU A 288 13.82 8.46 -4.53
C LEU A 288 12.28 8.39 -4.54
N TYR A 289 11.70 7.20 -4.72
CA TYR A 289 10.26 6.99 -4.66
C TYR A 289 9.73 7.07 -3.23
N ALA A 290 10.41 6.42 -2.29
CA ALA A 290 10.12 6.49 -0.87
C ALA A 290 10.31 7.90 -0.34
N ARG A 291 11.24 8.73 -0.84
CA ARG A 291 11.30 10.16 -0.46
C ARG A 291 10.19 10.98 -1.09
N ARG A 292 9.77 10.70 -2.33
CA ARG A 292 8.66 11.44 -2.95
C ARG A 292 7.33 11.08 -2.28
N ILE A 293 7.05 9.80 -2.07
CA ILE A 293 5.89 9.33 -1.32
C ILE A 293 6.01 9.67 0.16
N ALA A 294 7.17 9.47 0.81
CA ALA A 294 7.35 9.85 2.21
C ALA A 294 7.22 11.34 2.41
N ASN A 295 7.78 12.21 1.56
CA ASN A 295 7.59 13.67 1.68
C ASN A 295 6.15 14.10 1.45
N ILE A 296 5.35 13.33 0.71
CA ILE A 296 3.93 13.60 0.54
C ILE A 296 3.11 12.99 1.71
N THR A 297 3.50 11.84 2.30
CA THR A 297 2.87 11.25 3.50
C THR A 297 3.34 11.89 4.82
N SER A 298 4.53 12.52 4.83
CA SER A 298 5.16 13.24 5.94
C SER A 298 4.95 14.76 5.84
N GLY A 299 4.26 15.22 4.80
CA GLY A 299 3.63 16.55 4.78
C GLY A 299 2.55 16.70 5.88
N LEU A 300 2.21 15.59 6.52
CA LEU A 300 1.83 15.55 7.91
C LEU A 300 3.08 15.27 8.73
N GLN A 301 3.77 16.33 9.19
CA GLN A 301 4.42 16.24 10.49
C GLN A 301 3.31 15.84 11.45
N LEU A 302 3.25 14.55 11.77
CA LEU A 302 2.50 14.05 12.89
C LEU A 302 3.38 14.32 14.11
N ASP A 303 3.53 15.62 14.36
CA ASP A 303 4.49 16.28 15.24
C ASP A 303 5.97 16.10 14.88
#